data_AF-A0A953I5W9-F1
#
_entry.id   AF-A0A953I5W9-F1
#
_cell.length_a   1.000
_cell.length_b   1.000
_cell.length_c   1.000
_cell.angle_alpha   90.00
_cell.angle_beta   90.00
_cell.angle_gamma   90.00
#
_symmetry.space_group_name_H-M   'P 1'
#
loop_
_entity.id
_entity.type
_entity.pdbx_description
1 polymer ?
#
loop_
_entity_poly.entity_id
_entity_poly.type
_entity_poly.pdbx_seq_one_letter_code
_entity_poly.pdbx_strand_id
1 'polypeptide(L)'
;MLTNNPGNNSFNLEQGGRSLYLSRNATWLDGEARLPVFVPITIQHRWTPGPAGWQAETGWGDALMAAVLSDLSLSPLPDVGDILGNLERARQEGIDGFVAALVHPPQENGHRVRPGLGVADLAQLFDSISKAVPFLVPVEPSPRNKLGNATRKNRLRKWTDIGVDERHKAVLATCAEPPTIRLFWQTEAMRDAVTEALNREFGGAIVVTPVQFGELGRRLELQDGSRSAQWAAVKRRAEEVAAAVTGEAHGAVVELQWDRQGGQTSPADPKAAIRLGLARAGLVSQFLQPPDEEQEELVTAENHRVTGAVRDLMRQLGILLDWPRPVLRGEAVAGTSLVGLMTIRKSTGRKGRRRYDTAYLPVMVWMSTTDSRIRVHYPGASGWATYREAATQLAAAAETDWYDNPAAVHHWLQERLLQDILPEGRTLLLVDGYRTRNWWGWMANTAVTVDDLKFGDRKQLWAPVHDPRWENLRIVRILSGDSAETAQWFGTDGERVGVPHGLFRLSGRTFLSAQEIPGSTKKFLRPSDSKLDKPGKQGWLPRLMEAVVLLNAPGEDPAQWAAVAHHLRIMASHHREALMLPLPLHLATCLEEYVLPLPEEDQD
;
A
#
# COMPACT_ATOMS: atom_id res chain seq x y z
N MET A 1 -44.22 18.46 21.84
CA MET A 1 -44.07 19.81 22.41
C MET A 1 -42.89 19.78 23.34
N LEU A 2 -41.81 20.49 23.03
CA LEU A 2 -40.76 20.94 23.96
C LEU A 2 -39.95 22.01 23.21
N THR A 3 -40.46 23.24 23.36
CA THR A 3 -39.78 24.54 23.37
C THR A 3 -38.46 24.69 22.60
N ASN A 4 -38.57 25.38 21.45
CA ASN A 4 -37.52 26.26 20.94
C ASN A 4 -37.11 27.25 22.04
N ASN A 5 -35.84 27.24 22.41
CA ASN A 5 -35.24 28.28 23.24
C ASN A 5 -34.20 29.03 22.38
N PRO A 6 -34.53 30.22 21.84
CA PRO A 6 -33.59 31.03 21.09
C PRO A 6 -32.80 31.88 22.10
N GLY A 7 -31.58 31.47 22.44
CA GLY A 7 -30.75 32.29 23.34
C GLY A 7 -29.63 31.61 24.11
N ASN A 8 -29.04 30.52 23.64
CA ASN A 8 -27.82 30.01 24.26
C ASN A 8 -26.80 29.59 23.21
N ASN A 9 -25.96 30.54 22.81
CA ASN A 9 -24.72 30.31 22.06
C ASN A 9 -23.61 29.74 22.98
N SER A 10 -23.98 28.96 24.00
CA SER A 10 -23.03 28.28 24.87
C SER A 10 -22.51 27.03 24.16
N PHE A 11 -21.28 27.15 23.66
CA PHE A 11 -20.52 26.14 22.93
C PHE A 11 -20.49 24.78 23.66
N ASN A 12 -20.91 23.69 23.01
CA ASN A 12 -20.81 22.34 23.57
C ASN A 12 -19.40 21.74 23.28
N LEU A 13 -18.64 21.49 24.34
CA LEU A 13 -17.23 21.07 24.29
C LEU A 13 -17.04 19.53 24.24
N GLU A 14 -18.13 18.74 24.20
CA GLU A 14 -18.09 17.27 24.41
C GLU A 14 -17.66 16.42 23.20
N GLN A 15 -17.45 16.99 22.00
CA GLN A 15 -17.15 16.19 20.79
C GLN A 15 -15.80 16.56 20.14
N GLY A 16 -14.89 15.58 20.09
CA GLY A 16 -13.71 15.51 19.19
C GLY A 16 -12.46 16.26 19.63
N GLY A 17 -11.27 15.74 19.25
CA GLY A 17 -10.00 16.46 19.36
C GLY A 17 -9.98 17.69 18.44
N ARG A 18 -9.41 18.79 18.92
CA ARG A 18 -9.49 20.12 18.27
C ARG A 18 -8.08 20.69 18.10
N SER A 19 -7.79 21.23 16.92
CA SER A 19 -6.53 21.90 16.63
C SER A 19 -6.77 23.40 16.59
N LEU A 20 -6.06 24.14 17.45
CA LEU A 20 -6.01 25.58 17.37
C LEU A 20 -4.81 25.96 16.52
N TYR A 21 -5.03 26.78 15.50
CA TYR A 21 -3.98 27.30 14.64
C TYR A 21 -3.66 28.72 15.11
N LEU A 22 -2.42 28.97 15.50
CA LEU A 22 -1.98 30.28 15.95
C LEU A 22 -1.01 30.91 14.97
N SER A 23 -1.15 32.19 14.72
CA SER A 23 -0.16 33.00 13.99
C SER A 23 0.01 34.36 14.65
N ARG A 24 1.21 34.93 14.56
CA ARG A 24 1.49 36.24 15.15
C ARG A 24 0.88 37.34 14.30
N ASN A 25 0.13 38.25 14.92
CA ASN A 25 -0.51 39.40 14.30
C ASN A 25 0.43 40.61 14.13
N ALA A 26 1.73 40.36 13.87
CA ALA A 26 2.73 41.42 13.81
C ALA A 26 3.52 41.38 12.49
N THR A 27 3.82 42.57 11.95
CA THR A 27 4.91 42.79 11.00
C THR A 27 6.22 42.35 11.67
N TRP A 28 7.03 41.56 10.96
CA TRP A 28 8.34 41.17 11.48
C TRP A 28 9.26 42.40 11.55
N LEU A 29 10.43 42.27 12.19
CA LEU A 29 11.38 43.36 12.49
C LEU A 29 11.76 44.26 11.28
N ASP A 30 11.50 43.82 10.05
CA ASP A 30 11.72 44.55 8.80
C ASP A 30 10.57 45.49 8.40
N GLY A 31 9.46 45.53 9.15
CA GLY A 31 8.29 46.38 8.88
C GLY A 31 7.41 45.91 7.71
N GLU A 32 7.77 44.78 7.09
CA GLU A 32 7.05 44.18 5.97
C GLU A 32 5.92 43.25 6.48
N ALA A 33 4.72 43.42 5.91
CA ALA A 33 3.59 42.55 6.21
C ALA A 33 3.81 41.19 5.54
N ARG A 34 4.34 40.21 6.27
CA ARG A 34 4.38 38.82 5.81
C ARG A 34 3.05 38.14 6.09
N LEU A 35 2.65 37.24 5.18
CA LEU A 35 1.49 36.39 5.37
C LEU A 35 1.65 35.57 6.68
N PRO A 36 0.64 35.56 7.56
CA PRO A 36 0.69 34.81 8.81
C PRO A 36 0.84 33.31 8.52
N VAL A 37 1.94 32.71 8.99
CA VAL A 37 2.11 31.25 8.99
C VAL A 37 1.47 30.73 10.27
N PHE A 38 0.42 29.92 10.13
CA PHE A 38 -0.24 29.31 11.26
C PHE A 38 0.50 28.04 11.70
N VAL A 39 0.79 27.93 12.98
CA VAL A 39 1.31 26.71 13.60
C VAL A 39 0.17 25.98 14.31
N PRO A 40 -0.08 24.69 14.02
CA PRO A 40 -1.07 23.92 14.75
C PRO A 40 -0.58 23.63 16.17
N ILE A 41 -1.42 23.89 17.17
CA ILE A 41 -1.22 23.50 18.56
C ILE A 41 -2.48 22.84 19.12
N THR A 42 -2.31 21.78 19.90
CA THR A 42 -3.43 21.01 20.47
C THR A 42 -3.94 21.68 21.75
N ILE A 43 -5.26 21.74 21.92
CA ILE A 43 -5.91 22.11 23.18
C ILE A 43 -6.49 20.85 23.85
N GLN A 44 -6.44 20.79 25.18
CA GLN A 44 -6.93 19.65 25.95
C GLN A 44 -7.93 20.12 27.00
N HIS A 45 -9.04 19.39 27.10
CA HIS A 45 -9.98 19.48 28.21
C HIS A 45 -9.60 18.46 29.28
N ARG A 46 -9.35 18.93 30.51
CA ARG A 46 -9.14 18.07 31.68
C ARG A 46 -10.32 18.22 32.62
N TRP A 47 -10.83 17.08 33.07
CA TRP A 47 -11.82 17.04 34.13
C TRP A 47 -11.10 16.79 35.44
N THR A 48 -11.20 17.74 36.37
CA THR A 48 -10.61 17.63 37.70
C THR A 48 -11.73 17.59 38.75
N PRO A 49 -11.64 16.73 39.76
CA PRO A 49 -12.61 16.72 40.84
C PRO A 49 -12.39 17.96 41.72
N GLY A 50 -13.42 18.81 41.84
CA GLY A 50 -13.42 20.01 42.68
C GLY A 50 -14.44 19.93 43.83
N PRO A 51 -14.43 20.90 44.76
CA PRO A 51 -15.29 20.90 45.95
C PRO A 51 -16.81 20.91 45.67
N ALA A 52 -17.20 21.34 44.46
CA ALA A 52 -18.59 21.44 44.02
C ALA A 52 -18.96 20.45 42.89
N GLY A 53 -18.10 19.46 42.62
CA GLY A 53 -18.26 18.50 41.53
C GLY A 53 -17.09 18.50 40.54
N TRP A 54 -17.24 17.78 39.43
CA TRP A 54 -16.25 17.77 38.35
C TRP A 54 -16.17 19.16 37.70
N GLN A 55 -14.97 19.72 37.67
CA GLN A 55 -14.66 20.97 36.99
C GLN A 55 -13.91 20.65 35.70
N ALA A 56 -14.30 21.31 34.61
CA ALA A 56 -13.58 21.23 33.35
C ALA A 56 -12.61 22.40 33.26
N GLU A 57 -11.34 22.10 33.01
CA GLU A 57 -10.31 23.08 32.70
C GLU A 57 -9.82 22.85 31.27
N THR A 58 -9.80 23.90 30.46
CA THR A 58 -9.28 23.88 29.09
C THR A 58 -7.93 24.55 29.05
N GLY A 59 -6.92 23.85 28.56
CA GLY A 59 -5.57 24.42 28.42
C GLY A 59 -4.84 23.85 27.21
N TRP A 60 -3.57 24.21 27.08
CA TRP A 60 -2.69 23.64 26.06
C TRP A 60 -2.48 22.14 26.29
N GLY A 61 -2.68 21.34 25.25
CA GLY A 61 -2.54 19.88 25.32
C GLY A 61 -1.09 19.42 25.41
N ASP A 62 -0.15 20.22 24.91
CA ASP A 62 1.29 20.00 25.02
C ASP A 62 1.96 21.25 25.60
N ALA A 63 2.28 21.19 26.90
CA ALA A 63 2.92 22.29 27.61
C ALA A 63 4.34 22.59 27.11
N LEU A 64 5.06 21.59 26.57
CA LEU A 64 6.40 21.78 26.01
C LEU A 64 6.30 22.53 24.68
N MET A 65 5.39 22.11 23.80
CA MET A 65 5.15 22.80 22.53
C MET A 65 4.68 24.24 22.76
N ALA A 66 3.77 24.46 23.73
CA ALA A 66 3.31 25.79 24.11
C ALA A 66 4.46 26.69 24.62
N ALA A 67 5.36 26.14 25.44
CA ALA A 67 6.54 26.85 25.92
C ALA A 67 7.51 27.20 24.78
N VAL A 68 7.82 26.24 23.91
CA VAL A 68 8.70 26.45 22.74
C VAL A 68 8.12 27.53 21.81
N LEU A 69 6.81 27.50 21.57
CA LEU A 69 6.16 28.51 20.72
C LEU A 69 6.11 29.89 21.38
N SER A 70 5.93 29.97 22.70
CA SER A 70 6.04 31.23 23.45
C SER A 70 7.44 31.83 23.31
N ASP A 71 8.48 30.99 23.49
CA ASP A 71 9.89 31.39 23.39
C ASP A 71 10.25 31.84 21.96
N LEU A 72 9.88 31.06 20.93
CA LEU A 72 10.12 31.40 19.54
C LEU A 72 9.39 32.67 19.10
N SER A 73 8.22 32.93 19.70
CA SER A 73 7.42 34.13 19.43
C SER A 73 7.88 35.35 20.23
N LEU A 74 8.80 35.18 21.20
CA LEU A 74 9.25 36.23 22.12
C LEU A 74 8.07 36.90 22.87
N SER A 75 7.01 36.15 23.15
CA SER A 75 5.79 36.62 23.83
C SER A 75 5.05 35.43 24.43
N PRO A 76 4.41 35.55 25.61
CA PRO A 76 3.53 34.50 26.11
C PRO A 76 2.39 34.25 25.13
N LEU A 77 1.99 32.98 25.00
CA LEU A 77 0.76 32.62 24.29
C LEU A 77 -0.47 33.13 25.04
N PRO A 78 -1.54 33.54 24.33
CA PRO A 78 -2.80 33.97 24.95
C PRO A 78 -3.45 32.83 25.74
N ASP A 79 -4.28 33.19 26.72
CA ASP A 79 -5.07 32.19 27.45
C ASP A 79 -6.07 31.50 26.51
N VAL A 80 -6.18 30.17 26.62
CA VAL A 80 -7.07 29.39 25.75
C VAL A 80 -8.53 29.78 25.98
N GLY A 81 -8.91 30.10 27.21
CA GLY A 81 -10.23 30.59 27.57
C GLY A 81 -10.57 31.91 26.89
N ASP A 82 -9.62 32.86 26.82
CA ASP A 82 -9.82 34.14 26.14
C ASP A 82 -10.03 33.97 24.63
N ILE A 83 -9.28 33.05 24.01
CA ILE A 83 -9.44 32.71 22.59
C ILE A 83 -10.81 32.10 22.32
N LEU A 84 -11.20 31.12 23.13
CA LEU A 84 -12.48 30.42 22.96
C LEU A 84 -13.68 31.29 23.34
N GLY A 85 -13.50 32.26 24.24
CA GLY A 85 -14.54 33.19 24.67
C GLY A 85 -15.00 34.14 23.55
N ASN A 86 -14.13 34.45 22.58
CA ASN A 86 -14.51 35.23 21.40
C ASN A 86 -13.63 34.90 20.17
N LEU A 87 -13.99 33.81 19.49
CA LEU A 87 -13.28 33.33 18.30
C LEU A 87 -13.27 34.33 17.12
N GLU A 88 -14.31 35.15 16.98
CA GLU A 88 -14.36 36.14 15.91
C GLU A 88 -13.30 37.22 16.11
N ARG A 89 -13.21 37.76 17.34
CA ARG A 89 -12.15 38.69 17.74
C ARG A 89 -10.77 38.03 17.60
N ALA A 90 -10.61 36.81 18.09
CA ALA A 90 -9.35 36.08 17.99
C ALA A 90 -8.88 35.88 16.53
N ARG A 91 -9.81 35.75 15.58
CA ARG A 91 -9.52 35.58 14.15
C ARG A 91 -9.29 36.90 13.40
N GLN A 92 -9.98 37.98 13.76
CA GLN A 92 -9.95 39.24 13.02
C GLN A 92 -9.00 40.28 13.63
N GLU A 93 -9.01 40.42 14.94
CA GLU A 93 -8.26 41.44 15.68
C GLU A 93 -7.04 40.84 16.40
N GLY A 94 -7.11 39.53 16.70
CA GLY A 94 -6.13 38.83 17.51
C GLY A 94 -6.27 39.09 19.00
N ILE A 95 -5.62 38.23 19.79
CA ILE A 95 -5.54 38.30 21.26
C ILE A 95 -4.07 38.16 21.63
N ASP A 96 -3.57 39.08 22.46
CA ASP A 96 -2.17 39.16 22.89
C ASP A 96 -1.15 39.12 21.72
N GLY A 97 -1.52 39.73 20.61
CA GLY A 97 -0.67 39.77 19.40
C GLY A 97 -0.69 38.49 18.58
N PHE A 98 -1.64 37.58 18.81
CA PHE A 98 -1.85 36.37 18.02
C PHE A 98 -3.23 36.37 17.36
N VAL A 99 -3.26 36.04 16.08
CA VAL A 99 -4.47 35.60 15.41
C VAL A 99 -4.64 34.10 15.64
N ALA A 100 -5.83 33.70 16.06
CA ALA A 100 -6.17 32.31 16.27
C ALA A 100 -7.27 31.86 15.30
N ALA A 101 -7.11 30.68 14.73
CA ALA A 101 -8.15 29.98 13.98
C ALA A 101 -8.40 28.63 14.65
N LEU A 102 -9.59 28.43 15.21
CA LEU A 102 -10.01 27.11 15.65
C LEU A 102 -10.44 26.32 14.41
N VAL A 103 -9.66 25.29 14.06
CA VAL A 103 -10.00 24.41 12.94
C VAL A 103 -10.72 23.21 13.52
N HIS A 104 -12.00 23.10 13.20
CA HIS A 104 -12.79 21.94 13.56
C HIS A 104 -12.27 20.72 12.80
N PRO A 105 -12.23 19.52 13.42
CA PRO A 105 -12.33 18.30 12.63
C PRO A 105 -13.63 18.47 11.81
N PRO A 106 -13.54 18.48 10.48
CA PRO A 106 -14.60 19.09 9.70
C PRO A 106 -15.91 18.32 9.94
N GLN A 107 -16.89 19.02 10.50
CA GLN A 107 -18.25 18.52 10.75
C GLN A 107 -19.21 19.54 10.15
N GLU A 108 -20.04 19.09 9.23
CA GLU A 108 -21.06 19.91 8.60
C GLU A 108 -22.39 19.17 8.71
N ASN A 109 -23.40 19.83 9.28
CA ASN A 109 -24.74 19.26 9.55
C ASN A 109 -24.72 17.96 10.38
N GLY A 110 -23.81 17.83 11.34
CA GLY A 110 -23.67 16.63 12.18
C GLY A 110 -23.01 15.44 11.49
N HIS A 111 -22.51 15.61 10.26
CA HIS A 111 -21.78 14.58 9.53
C HIS A 111 -20.27 14.84 9.61
N ARG A 112 -19.51 13.81 10.00
CA ARG A 112 -18.04 13.81 9.94
C ARG A 112 -17.62 13.94 8.47
N VAL A 113 -16.77 14.92 8.18
CA VAL A 113 -16.19 15.09 6.85
C VAL A 113 -15.24 13.94 6.60
N ARG A 114 -15.51 13.22 5.52
CA ARG A 114 -14.71 12.05 5.13
C ARG A 114 -13.38 12.51 4.53
N PRO A 115 -12.32 11.67 4.52
CA PRO A 115 -11.02 12.05 3.97
C PRO A 115 -11.03 12.27 2.44
N GLY A 116 -9.94 12.87 1.95
CA GLY A 116 -9.63 13.10 0.54
C GLY A 116 -10.27 14.36 -0.07
N LEU A 117 -9.73 14.81 -1.21
CA LEU A 117 -10.25 15.92 -2.01
C LEU A 117 -10.80 15.42 -3.35
N GLY A 118 -11.85 16.08 -3.86
CA GLY A 118 -12.32 15.86 -5.23
C GLY A 118 -11.39 16.50 -6.26
N VAL A 119 -11.58 16.14 -7.52
CA VAL A 119 -10.79 16.70 -8.63
C VAL A 119 -11.05 18.20 -8.80
N ALA A 120 -12.31 18.60 -8.69
CA ALA A 120 -12.71 20.01 -8.75
C ALA A 120 -12.06 20.82 -7.61
N ASP A 121 -12.05 20.28 -6.39
CA ASP A 121 -11.42 20.93 -5.23
C ASP A 121 -9.91 21.10 -5.45
N LEU A 122 -9.24 20.09 -6.00
CA LEU A 122 -7.81 20.15 -6.29
C LEU A 122 -7.46 21.17 -7.36
N ALA A 123 -8.25 21.26 -8.43
CA ALA A 123 -8.06 22.28 -9.45
C ALA A 123 -8.31 23.69 -8.89
N GLN A 124 -9.36 23.88 -8.09
CA GLN A 124 -9.63 25.14 -7.42
C GLN A 124 -8.50 25.52 -6.44
N LEU A 125 -7.99 24.55 -5.68
CA LEU A 125 -6.86 24.75 -4.77
C LEU A 125 -5.60 25.16 -5.56
N PHE A 126 -5.30 24.46 -6.65
CA PHE A 126 -4.19 24.78 -7.53
C PHE A 126 -4.29 26.22 -8.06
N ASP A 127 -5.43 26.60 -8.63
CA ASP A 127 -5.67 27.96 -9.13
C ASP A 127 -5.55 29.02 -8.04
N SER A 128 -6.08 28.72 -6.85
CA SER A 128 -6.04 29.63 -5.71
C SER A 128 -4.60 29.83 -5.22
N ILE A 129 -3.81 28.76 -5.14
CA ILE A 129 -2.40 28.82 -4.77
C ILE A 129 -1.60 29.58 -5.83
N SER A 130 -1.79 29.28 -7.11
CA SER A 130 -1.07 29.96 -8.20
C SER A 130 -1.35 31.46 -8.24
N LYS A 131 -2.58 31.90 -7.90
CA LYS A 131 -2.93 33.32 -7.78
C LYS A 131 -2.34 33.96 -6.52
N ALA A 132 -2.37 33.26 -5.38
CA ALA A 132 -1.88 33.77 -4.11
C ALA A 132 -0.35 33.78 -4.01
N VAL A 133 0.33 32.92 -4.77
CA VAL A 133 1.78 32.71 -4.70
C VAL A 133 2.39 32.94 -6.09
N PRO A 134 2.58 34.21 -6.51
CA PRO A 134 2.89 34.57 -7.90
C PRO A 134 4.26 34.08 -8.40
N PHE A 135 5.16 33.65 -7.51
CA PHE A 135 6.45 33.04 -7.89
C PHE A 135 6.34 31.55 -8.22
N LEU A 136 5.21 30.90 -7.92
CA LEU A 136 4.93 29.53 -8.37
C LEU A 136 4.33 29.57 -9.77
N VAL A 137 5.13 29.16 -10.76
CA VAL A 137 4.71 29.10 -12.15
C VAL A 137 4.07 27.73 -12.44
N PRO A 138 2.80 27.66 -12.88
CA PRO A 138 2.20 26.43 -13.37
C PRO A 138 3.04 25.83 -14.49
N VAL A 139 3.35 24.54 -14.39
CA VAL A 139 3.96 23.80 -15.50
C VAL A 139 2.87 23.32 -16.45
N GLU A 140 3.22 23.18 -17.73
CA GLU A 140 2.31 22.64 -18.74
C GLU A 140 1.79 21.24 -18.37
N PRO A 141 0.50 20.93 -18.66
CA PRO A 141 -0.05 19.61 -18.41
C PRO A 141 0.77 18.51 -19.09
N SER A 142 1.09 17.46 -18.34
CA SER A 142 1.86 16.33 -18.85
C SER A 142 1.12 15.63 -20.00
N PRO A 143 1.67 15.57 -21.23
CA PRO A 143 0.97 14.99 -22.36
C PRO A 143 0.83 13.47 -22.21
N ARG A 144 -0.31 12.93 -22.67
CA ARG A 144 -0.53 11.49 -22.70
C ARG A 144 0.43 10.82 -23.69
N ASN A 145 1.07 9.74 -23.25
CA ASN A 145 1.91 8.90 -24.09
C ASN A 145 1.10 7.75 -24.71
N LYS A 146 1.09 7.67 -26.04
CA LYS A 146 0.33 6.66 -26.80
C LYS A 146 0.78 5.22 -26.54
N LEU A 147 2.02 4.99 -26.09
CA LEU A 147 2.50 3.65 -25.72
C LEU A 147 1.77 3.08 -24.50
N GLY A 148 1.25 3.95 -23.63
CA GLY A 148 0.43 3.54 -22.49
C GLY A 148 -1.00 3.16 -22.85
N ASN A 149 -1.44 3.35 -24.10
CA ASN A 149 -2.77 2.91 -24.49
C ASN A 149 -2.83 1.39 -24.45
N ALA A 150 -3.55 0.85 -23.46
CA ALA A 150 -3.81 -0.57 -23.37
C ALA A 150 -4.65 -1.00 -24.58
N THR A 151 -3.99 -1.61 -25.57
CA THR A 151 -4.69 -2.27 -26.67
C THR A 151 -5.40 -3.53 -26.14
N ARG A 152 -6.32 -4.13 -26.90
CA ARG A 152 -6.91 -5.44 -26.56
C ARG A 152 -5.83 -6.50 -26.28
N LYS A 153 -4.64 -6.37 -26.87
CA LYS A 153 -3.50 -7.28 -26.66
C LYS A 153 -2.79 -7.11 -25.31
N ASN A 154 -2.96 -5.95 -24.65
CA ASN A 154 -2.38 -5.66 -23.32
C ASN A 154 -3.37 -5.92 -22.18
N ARG A 155 -4.60 -6.36 -22.49
CA ARG A 155 -5.58 -6.78 -21.52
C ARG A 155 -5.60 -8.31 -21.50
N LEU A 156 -5.57 -8.88 -20.30
CA LEU A 156 -5.76 -10.32 -20.17
C LEU A 156 -7.17 -10.71 -20.63
N ARG A 157 -7.28 -11.93 -21.15
CA ARG A 157 -8.56 -12.58 -21.42
C ARG A 157 -9.38 -12.62 -20.15
N LYS A 158 -10.71 -12.53 -20.29
CA LYS A 158 -11.56 -12.74 -19.14
C LYS A 158 -11.37 -14.18 -18.68
N TRP A 159 -11.46 -14.41 -17.39
CA TRP A 159 -11.33 -15.75 -16.82
C TRP A 159 -12.31 -16.76 -17.44
N THR A 160 -13.52 -16.30 -17.77
CA THR A 160 -14.55 -17.09 -18.47
C THR A 160 -14.16 -17.53 -19.87
N ASP A 161 -13.23 -16.81 -20.51
CA ASP A 161 -12.79 -17.07 -21.87
C ASP A 161 -11.64 -18.10 -21.90
N ILE A 162 -11.06 -18.44 -20.74
CA ILE A 162 -10.02 -19.46 -20.59
C ILE A 162 -10.71 -20.81 -20.38
N GLY A 163 -10.57 -21.71 -21.36
CA GLY A 163 -11.22 -23.02 -21.36
C GLY A 163 -10.70 -23.96 -20.26
N VAL A 164 -11.52 -24.94 -19.86
CA VAL A 164 -11.19 -25.91 -18.78
C VAL A 164 -9.85 -26.59 -19.02
N ASP A 165 -9.62 -27.10 -20.23
CA ASP A 165 -8.37 -27.77 -20.61
C ASP A 165 -7.14 -26.84 -20.54
N GLU A 166 -7.33 -25.56 -20.83
CA GLU A 166 -6.25 -24.57 -20.74
C GLU A 166 -5.89 -24.30 -19.27
N ARG A 167 -6.89 -24.22 -18.37
CA ARG A 167 -6.66 -24.11 -16.93
C ARG A 167 -5.94 -25.34 -16.39
N HIS A 168 -6.42 -26.52 -16.76
CA HIS A 168 -5.80 -27.80 -16.39
C HIS A 168 -4.32 -27.83 -16.77
N LYS A 169 -4.00 -27.51 -18.03
CA LYS A 169 -2.62 -27.48 -18.53
C LYS A 169 -1.75 -26.45 -17.80
N ALA A 170 -2.28 -25.26 -17.52
CA ALA A 170 -1.54 -24.21 -16.81
C ALA A 170 -1.21 -24.62 -15.37
N VAL A 171 -2.14 -25.30 -14.69
CA VAL A 171 -1.91 -25.85 -13.35
C VAL A 171 -0.77 -26.87 -13.40
N LEU A 172 -0.85 -27.88 -14.27
CA LEU A 172 0.18 -28.92 -14.36
C LEU A 172 1.54 -28.39 -14.84
N ALA A 173 1.56 -27.38 -15.72
CA ALA A 173 2.80 -26.74 -16.15
C ALA A 173 3.52 -26.02 -14.99
N THR A 174 2.78 -25.57 -13.98
CA THR A 174 3.32 -24.85 -12.81
C THR A 174 3.64 -25.80 -11.66
N CYS A 175 2.71 -26.70 -11.33
CA CYS A 175 2.79 -27.57 -10.16
C CYS A 175 3.38 -28.96 -10.44
N ALA A 176 3.65 -29.31 -11.71
CA ALA A 176 4.03 -30.63 -12.22
C ALA A 176 2.95 -31.73 -12.04
N GLU A 177 2.20 -31.70 -10.95
CA GLU A 177 1.08 -32.60 -10.64
C GLU A 177 -0.11 -31.80 -10.09
N PRO A 178 -1.33 -32.40 -10.02
CA PRO A 178 -2.47 -31.76 -9.39
C PRO A 178 -2.15 -31.38 -7.93
N PRO A 179 -2.19 -30.09 -7.56
CA PRO A 179 -1.88 -29.68 -6.20
C PRO A 179 -2.95 -30.16 -5.22
N THR A 180 -2.51 -30.66 -4.07
CA THR A 180 -3.39 -30.96 -2.94
C THR A 180 -3.69 -29.72 -2.12
N ILE A 181 -4.97 -29.34 -2.02
CA ILE A 181 -5.46 -28.19 -1.26
C ILE A 181 -6.26 -28.65 -0.05
N ARG A 182 -5.87 -28.17 1.14
CA ARG A 182 -6.62 -28.37 2.39
C ARG A 182 -7.70 -27.31 2.52
N LEU A 183 -8.97 -27.72 2.58
CA LEU A 183 -10.09 -26.82 2.82
C LEU A 183 -10.46 -26.88 4.30
N PHE A 184 -10.03 -25.89 5.07
CA PHE A 184 -10.40 -25.72 6.47
C PHE A 184 -11.76 -25.00 6.55
N TRP A 185 -12.80 -25.76 6.89
CA TRP A 185 -14.18 -25.28 6.87
C TRP A 185 -14.83 -25.32 8.26
N GLN A 186 -15.85 -24.48 8.44
CA GLN A 186 -16.72 -24.40 9.60
C GLN A 186 -18.18 -24.68 9.22
N THR A 187 -18.61 -24.25 8.04
CA THR A 187 -19.97 -24.48 7.53
C THR A 187 -19.97 -25.41 6.30
N GLU A 188 -20.95 -26.31 6.21
CA GLU A 188 -21.05 -27.24 5.07
C GLU A 188 -21.31 -26.50 3.75
N ALA A 189 -22.11 -25.43 3.78
CA ALA A 189 -22.35 -24.59 2.61
C ALA A 189 -21.04 -24.02 2.03
N MET A 190 -20.13 -23.55 2.90
CA MET A 190 -18.83 -23.06 2.45
C MET A 190 -17.92 -24.17 1.96
N ARG A 191 -17.93 -25.33 2.64
CA ARG A 191 -17.19 -26.53 2.19
C ARG A 191 -17.54 -26.87 0.75
N ASP A 192 -18.83 -26.95 0.44
CA ASP A 192 -19.33 -27.39 -0.85
C ASP A 192 -19.06 -26.33 -1.93
N ALA A 193 -19.38 -25.06 -1.66
CA ALA A 193 -19.14 -23.95 -2.59
C ALA A 193 -17.65 -23.76 -2.94
N VAL A 194 -16.76 -23.83 -1.95
CA VAL A 194 -15.31 -23.69 -2.17
C VAL A 194 -14.75 -24.92 -2.90
N THR A 195 -15.22 -26.12 -2.57
CA THR A 195 -14.79 -27.36 -3.26
C THR A 195 -15.17 -27.32 -4.74
N GLU A 196 -16.41 -26.93 -5.06
CA GLU A 196 -16.86 -26.77 -6.44
C GLU A 196 -16.05 -25.68 -7.17
N ALA A 197 -15.83 -24.53 -6.52
CA ALA A 197 -15.02 -23.46 -7.10
C ALA A 197 -13.56 -23.91 -7.35
N LEU A 198 -12.92 -24.61 -6.43
CA LEU A 198 -11.56 -25.15 -6.61
C LEU A 198 -11.50 -26.08 -7.83
N ASN A 199 -12.42 -27.04 -7.95
CA ASN A 199 -12.48 -27.93 -9.11
C ASN A 199 -12.66 -27.16 -10.43
N ARG A 200 -13.57 -26.18 -10.45
CA ARG A 200 -13.87 -25.40 -11.65
C ARG A 200 -12.73 -24.47 -12.07
N GLU A 201 -12.13 -23.75 -11.13
CA GLU A 201 -11.10 -22.75 -11.44
C GLU A 201 -9.76 -23.43 -11.81
N PHE A 202 -9.45 -24.61 -11.25
CA PHE A 202 -8.27 -25.41 -11.59
C PHE A 202 -8.46 -26.35 -12.81
N GLY A 203 -9.64 -26.34 -13.43
CA GLY A 203 -9.94 -27.22 -14.56
C GLY A 203 -9.88 -28.71 -14.23
N GLY A 204 -10.24 -29.07 -13.00
CA GLY A 204 -10.19 -30.44 -12.47
C GLY A 204 -8.79 -30.95 -12.10
N ALA A 205 -7.72 -30.19 -12.37
CA ALA A 205 -6.36 -30.55 -11.98
C ALA A 205 -6.08 -30.17 -10.51
N ILE A 206 -6.81 -30.76 -9.56
CA ILE A 206 -6.68 -30.44 -8.14
C ILE A 206 -7.15 -31.61 -7.28
N VAL A 207 -6.55 -31.76 -6.09
CA VAL A 207 -7.06 -32.65 -5.04
C VAL A 207 -7.52 -31.79 -3.87
N VAL A 208 -8.80 -31.85 -3.51
CA VAL A 208 -9.35 -31.10 -2.38
C VAL A 208 -9.53 -32.04 -1.20
N THR A 209 -8.92 -31.73 -0.06
CA THR A 209 -9.16 -32.46 1.19
C THR A 209 -9.82 -31.55 2.21
N PRO A 210 -11.13 -31.71 2.49
CA PRO A 210 -11.82 -30.94 3.50
C PRO A 210 -11.37 -31.38 4.90
N VAL A 211 -11.14 -30.40 5.78
CA VAL A 211 -10.75 -30.58 7.17
C VAL A 211 -11.62 -29.67 8.01
N GLN A 212 -12.32 -30.22 9.00
CA GLN A 212 -13.09 -29.40 9.94
C GLN A 212 -12.11 -28.62 10.82
N PHE A 213 -12.16 -27.30 10.79
CA PHE A 213 -11.08 -26.48 11.34
C PHE A 213 -11.05 -26.44 12.88
N GLY A 214 -12.23 -26.52 13.50
CA GLY A 214 -12.39 -26.66 14.95
C GLY A 214 -11.71 -25.55 15.76
N GLU A 215 -11.06 -25.94 16.86
CA GLU A 215 -10.45 -25.04 17.86
C GLU A 215 -9.35 -24.14 17.30
N LEU A 216 -8.64 -24.57 16.25
CA LEU A 216 -7.52 -23.82 15.66
C LEU A 216 -7.95 -22.48 15.05
N GLY A 217 -9.23 -22.38 14.67
CA GLY A 217 -9.84 -21.15 14.14
C GLY A 217 -10.36 -20.18 15.20
N ARG A 218 -10.34 -20.53 16.48
CA ARG A 218 -10.83 -19.65 17.55
C ARG A 218 -9.89 -18.46 17.78
N ARG A 219 -10.43 -17.40 18.39
CA ARG A 219 -9.68 -16.23 18.85
C ARG A 219 -8.45 -16.65 19.66
N LEU A 220 -7.39 -15.86 19.54
CA LEU A 220 -6.16 -16.05 20.31
C LEU A 220 -6.42 -15.72 21.78
N GLU A 221 -5.92 -16.56 22.67
CA GLU A 221 -5.88 -16.29 24.09
C GLU A 221 -4.68 -15.39 24.41
N LEU A 222 -4.99 -14.13 24.75
CA LEU A 222 -4.02 -13.11 25.09
C LEU A 222 -3.88 -13.02 26.62
N GLN A 223 -2.63 -13.00 27.10
CA GLN A 223 -2.35 -12.78 28.52
C GLN A 223 -2.67 -11.34 28.95
N ASP A 224 -2.35 -10.38 28.08
CA ASP A 224 -2.67 -8.96 28.21
C ASP A 224 -2.76 -8.32 26.81
N GLY A 225 -3.08 -7.03 26.75
CA GLY A 225 -3.18 -6.27 25.50
C GLY A 225 -1.84 -5.86 24.89
N SER A 226 -0.70 -6.32 25.43
CA SER A 226 0.60 -5.94 24.90
C SER A 226 0.89 -6.66 23.58
N ARG A 227 1.61 -5.98 22.69
CA ARG A 227 2.14 -6.57 21.46
C ARG A 227 3.03 -7.80 21.72
N SER A 228 3.58 -7.95 22.95
CA SER A 228 4.45 -9.07 23.33
C SER A 228 3.62 -10.32 23.59
N ALA A 229 2.54 -10.16 24.36
CA ALA A 229 1.57 -11.22 24.58
C ALA A 229 0.91 -11.64 23.27
N GLN A 230 0.56 -10.68 22.40
CA GLN A 230 0.02 -10.95 21.07
C GLN A 230 0.99 -11.78 20.21
N TRP A 231 2.25 -11.37 20.13
CA TRP A 231 3.27 -12.11 19.37
C TRP A 231 3.49 -13.54 19.91
N ALA A 232 3.53 -13.70 21.23
CA ALA A 232 3.67 -15.01 21.87
C ALA A 232 2.46 -15.91 21.56
N ALA A 233 1.24 -15.37 21.61
CA ALA A 233 0.03 -16.10 21.23
C ALA A 233 0.03 -16.49 19.75
N VAL A 234 0.48 -15.60 18.86
CA VAL A 234 0.65 -15.90 17.43
C VAL A 234 1.65 -17.04 17.21
N LYS A 235 2.81 -17.01 17.87
CA LYS A 235 3.82 -18.08 17.76
C LYS A 235 3.30 -19.42 18.25
N ARG A 236 2.65 -19.44 19.42
CA ARG A 236 2.05 -20.65 20.00
C ARG A 236 0.99 -21.25 19.09
N ARG A 237 0.03 -20.44 18.62
CA ARG A 237 -1.02 -20.93 17.69
C ARG A 237 -0.43 -21.36 16.34
N ALA A 238 0.63 -20.72 15.85
CA ALA A 238 1.31 -21.17 14.64
C ALA A 238 1.96 -22.56 14.80
N GLU A 239 2.51 -22.87 15.98
CA GLU A 239 3.05 -24.20 16.30
C GLU A 239 1.94 -25.26 16.37
N GLU A 240 0.82 -24.94 17.03
CA GLU A 240 -0.37 -25.82 17.07
C GLU A 240 -0.89 -26.14 15.67
N VAL A 241 -1.03 -25.11 14.81
CA VAL A 241 -1.47 -25.28 13.42
C VAL A 241 -0.48 -26.11 12.62
N ALA A 242 0.83 -25.84 12.73
CA ALA A 242 1.85 -26.60 12.02
C ALA A 242 1.84 -28.09 12.42
N ALA A 243 1.64 -28.39 13.71
CA ALA A 243 1.56 -29.75 14.22
C ALA A 243 0.27 -30.49 13.80
N ALA A 244 -0.83 -29.77 13.62
CA ALA A 244 -2.11 -30.35 13.20
C ALA A 244 -2.17 -30.68 11.70
N VAL A 245 -1.34 -30.03 10.88
CA VAL A 245 -1.27 -30.31 9.44
C VAL A 245 -0.50 -31.61 9.23
N THR A 246 -1.19 -32.65 8.75
CA THR A 246 -0.60 -33.95 8.43
C THR A 246 -0.64 -34.23 6.93
N GLY A 247 0.30 -35.04 6.44
CA GLY A 247 0.42 -35.42 5.03
C GLY A 247 0.89 -34.28 4.12
N GLU A 248 1.15 -34.61 2.85
CA GLU A 248 1.62 -33.65 1.86
C GLU A 248 0.48 -32.81 1.28
N ALA A 249 0.64 -31.49 1.32
CA ALA A 249 -0.28 -30.53 0.72
C ALA A 249 0.48 -29.30 0.20
N HIS A 250 -0.11 -28.65 -0.80
CA HIS A 250 0.49 -27.52 -1.50
C HIS A 250 -0.05 -26.18 -1.00
N GLY A 251 -1.32 -26.14 -0.65
CA GLY A 251 -1.97 -24.92 -0.16
C GLY A 251 -3.21 -25.19 0.68
N ALA A 252 -3.79 -24.12 1.20
CA ALA A 252 -4.96 -24.16 2.05
C ALA A 252 -5.94 -23.03 1.73
N VAL A 253 -7.22 -23.34 1.84
CA VAL A 253 -8.30 -22.35 1.93
C VAL A 253 -8.89 -22.42 3.33
N VAL A 254 -8.99 -21.29 4.01
CA VAL A 254 -9.45 -21.21 5.41
C VAL A 254 -10.70 -20.34 5.52
N GLU A 255 -11.81 -20.95 5.94
CA GLU A 255 -12.99 -20.24 6.39
C GLU A 255 -12.75 -19.68 7.80
N LEU A 256 -12.71 -18.35 7.90
CA LEU A 256 -12.44 -17.65 9.15
C LEU A 256 -13.32 -16.41 9.29
N GLN A 257 -14.11 -16.36 10.36
CA GLN A 257 -14.78 -15.13 10.75
C GLN A 257 -13.75 -14.11 11.24
N TRP A 258 -13.69 -12.94 10.60
CA TRP A 258 -12.78 -11.88 11.00
C TRP A 258 -13.34 -11.13 12.19
N ASP A 259 -12.50 -10.90 13.18
CA ASP A 259 -12.87 -10.12 14.36
C ASP A 259 -12.47 -8.66 14.12
N ARG A 260 -13.39 -7.87 13.55
CA ARG A 260 -13.19 -6.45 13.25
C ARG A 260 -14.00 -5.57 14.19
N GLN A 261 -13.36 -4.61 14.84
CA GLN A 261 -14.02 -3.53 15.58
C GLN A 261 -13.61 -2.18 14.99
N GLY A 262 -14.61 -1.35 14.63
CA GLY A 262 -14.36 -0.01 14.09
C GLY A 262 -13.53 0.03 12.79
N GLY A 263 -13.45 -1.08 12.04
CA GLY A 263 -12.62 -1.22 10.84
C GLY A 263 -11.20 -1.73 11.09
N GLN A 264 -10.77 -1.84 12.36
CA GLN A 264 -9.48 -2.41 12.75
C GLN A 264 -9.62 -3.90 13.09
N THR A 265 -8.60 -4.67 12.76
CA THR A 265 -8.52 -6.09 13.11
C THR A 265 -8.17 -6.23 14.60
N SER A 266 -8.95 -7.03 15.31
CA SER A 266 -8.72 -7.34 16.72
C SER A 266 -7.33 -7.93 16.97
N PRO A 267 -6.65 -7.57 18.06
CA PRO A 267 -5.39 -8.21 18.44
C PRO A 267 -5.50 -9.73 18.65
N ALA A 268 -6.71 -10.22 18.94
CA ALA A 268 -6.99 -11.64 19.14
C ALA A 268 -7.34 -12.39 17.84
N ASP A 269 -7.29 -11.74 16.68
CA ASP A 269 -7.57 -12.40 15.39
C ASP A 269 -6.50 -13.46 15.07
N PRO A 270 -6.88 -14.73 14.80
CA PRO A 270 -5.93 -15.83 14.64
C PRO A 270 -5.36 -15.94 13.22
N LYS A 271 -5.82 -15.13 12.25
CA LYS A 271 -5.47 -15.25 10.82
C LYS A 271 -3.97 -15.32 10.59
N ALA A 272 -3.23 -14.41 11.24
CA ALA A 272 -1.77 -14.35 11.10
C ALA A 272 -1.07 -15.60 11.65
N ALA A 273 -1.53 -16.11 12.79
CA ALA A 273 -0.99 -17.32 13.39
C ALA A 273 -1.25 -18.56 12.53
N ILE A 274 -2.46 -18.66 11.98
CA ILE A 274 -2.85 -19.74 11.07
C ILE A 274 -1.99 -19.70 9.80
N ARG A 275 -1.84 -18.52 9.19
CA ARG A 275 -1.00 -18.35 8.00
C ARG A 275 0.44 -18.77 8.25
N LEU A 276 1.01 -18.33 9.38
CA LEU A 276 2.38 -18.68 9.77
C LEU A 276 2.53 -20.19 10.02
N GLY A 277 1.56 -20.83 10.70
CA GLY A 277 1.57 -22.26 10.96
C GLY A 277 1.47 -23.10 9.69
N LEU A 278 0.57 -22.73 8.78
CA LEU A 278 0.43 -23.37 7.47
C LEU A 278 1.71 -23.22 6.63
N ALA A 279 2.32 -22.03 6.64
CA ALA A 279 3.58 -21.79 5.92
C ALA A 279 4.74 -22.63 6.48
N ARG A 280 4.83 -22.79 7.80
CA ARG A 280 5.79 -23.70 8.46
C ARG A 280 5.56 -25.17 8.10
N ALA A 281 4.31 -25.56 7.84
CA ALA A 281 3.96 -26.87 7.33
C ALA A 281 4.15 -27.00 5.80
N GLY A 282 4.65 -25.98 5.10
CA GLY A 282 4.91 -26.00 3.66
C GLY A 282 3.71 -25.65 2.76
N LEU A 283 2.65 -25.08 3.33
CA LEU A 283 1.42 -24.69 2.62
C LEU A 283 1.33 -23.17 2.48
N VAL A 284 0.98 -22.70 1.28
CA VAL A 284 0.45 -21.34 1.08
C VAL A 284 -1.03 -21.27 1.48
N SER A 285 -1.54 -20.11 1.88
CA SER A 285 -2.90 -20.03 2.44
C SER A 285 -3.68 -18.78 2.05
N GLN A 286 -4.94 -19.01 1.67
CA GLN A 286 -5.91 -17.96 1.46
C GLN A 286 -7.10 -18.06 2.40
N PHE A 287 -7.57 -16.91 2.88
CA PHE A 287 -8.64 -16.80 3.86
C PHE A 287 -9.88 -16.21 3.20
N LEU A 288 -11.04 -16.66 3.64
CA LEU A 288 -12.32 -16.04 3.30
C LEU A 288 -13.23 -16.00 4.52
N GLN A 289 -14.02 -14.93 4.59
CA GLN A 289 -15.03 -14.77 5.62
C GLN A 289 -16.35 -15.35 5.12
N PRO A 290 -17.11 -16.11 5.92
CA PRO A 290 -18.49 -16.45 5.58
C PRO A 290 -19.38 -15.19 5.54
N PRO A 291 -20.53 -15.19 4.83
CA PRO A 291 -21.49 -14.10 4.95
C PRO A 291 -21.95 -13.92 6.39
N ASP A 292 -22.32 -12.70 6.76
CA ASP A 292 -22.93 -12.46 8.05
C ASP A 292 -24.35 -13.07 8.07
N GLU A 293 -24.83 -13.53 9.23
CA GLU A 293 -26.15 -14.17 9.36
C GLU A 293 -27.30 -13.26 8.87
N GLU A 294 -27.12 -11.95 8.94
CA GLU A 294 -28.09 -10.94 8.49
C GLU A 294 -28.14 -10.75 6.96
N GLN A 295 -27.12 -11.20 6.22
CA GLN A 295 -26.99 -10.90 4.79
C GLN A 295 -27.88 -11.79 3.89
N GLU A 296 -28.51 -12.84 4.44
CA GLU A 296 -29.30 -13.87 3.70
C GLU A 296 -28.64 -14.27 2.35
N GLU A 297 -27.31 -14.19 2.27
CA GLU A 297 -26.57 -14.38 1.03
C GLU A 297 -26.32 -15.87 0.81
N LEU A 298 -26.87 -16.43 -0.28
CA LEU A 298 -26.61 -17.81 -0.65
C LEU A 298 -25.15 -17.97 -1.10
N VAL A 299 -24.37 -18.71 -0.30
CA VAL A 299 -22.99 -19.07 -0.63
C VAL A 299 -22.99 -20.14 -1.73
N THR A 300 -22.50 -19.77 -2.91
CA THR A 300 -22.32 -20.66 -4.07
C THR A 300 -20.90 -20.56 -4.62
N ALA A 301 -20.51 -21.48 -5.49
CA ALA A 301 -19.20 -21.46 -6.12
C ALA A 301 -18.93 -20.20 -6.96
N GLU A 302 -19.96 -19.54 -7.51
CA GLU A 302 -19.87 -18.34 -8.37
C GLU A 302 -19.69 -17.05 -7.57
N ASN A 303 -19.92 -17.10 -6.24
CA ASN A 303 -19.80 -15.95 -5.38
C ASN A 303 -18.45 -15.26 -5.58
N HIS A 304 -18.45 -13.92 -5.68
CA HIS A 304 -17.22 -13.17 -5.96
C HIS A 304 -16.17 -13.33 -4.86
N ARG A 305 -16.60 -13.55 -3.60
CA ARG A 305 -15.72 -13.82 -2.48
C ARG A 305 -15.00 -15.17 -2.62
N VAL A 306 -15.75 -16.23 -2.96
CA VAL A 306 -15.22 -17.58 -3.16
C VAL A 306 -14.28 -17.60 -4.38
N THR A 307 -14.75 -17.11 -5.53
CA THR A 307 -13.92 -17.07 -6.75
C THR A 307 -12.70 -16.18 -6.61
N GLY A 308 -12.79 -15.05 -5.89
CA GLY A 308 -11.65 -14.20 -5.58
C GLY A 308 -10.60 -14.91 -4.73
N ALA A 309 -11.03 -15.60 -3.66
CA ALA A 309 -10.13 -16.36 -2.79
C ALA A 309 -9.45 -17.52 -3.54
N VAL A 310 -10.20 -18.29 -4.34
CA VAL A 310 -9.63 -19.40 -5.12
C VAL A 310 -8.60 -18.89 -6.15
N ARG A 311 -8.89 -17.80 -6.84
CA ARG A 311 -7.94 -17.21 -7.82
C ARG A 311 -6.70 -16.61 -7.14
N ASP A 312 -6.84 -16.03 -5.95
CA ASP A 312 -5.67 -15.58 -5.22
C ASP A 312 -4.83 -16.75 -4.70
N LEU A 313 -5.45 -17.87 -4.30
CA LEU A 313 -4.70 -19.10 -3.97
C LEU A 313 -3.90 -19.60 -5.19
N MET A 314 -4.48 -19.57 -6.40
CA MET A 314 -3.74 -19.92 -7.62
C MET A 314 -2.48 -19.06 -7.78
N ARG A 315 -2.57 -17.75 -7.56
CA ARG A 315 -1.39 -16.86 -7.53
C ARG A 315 -0.38 -17.31 -6.48
N GLN A 316 -0.81 -17.66 -5.27
CA GLN A 316 0.10 -18.09 -4.21
C GLN A 316 0.80 -19.42 -4.53
N LEU A 317 0.18 -20.28 -5.34
CA LEU A 317 0.81 -21.48 -5.91
C LEU A 317 1.75 -21.17 -7.09
N GLY A 318 1.80 -19.91 -7.55
CA GLY A 318 2.58 -19.47 -8.71
C GLY A 318 1.85 -19.62 -10.06
N ILE A 319 0.56 -19.96 -10.05
CA ILE A 319 -0.22 -20.24 -11.26
C ILE A 319 -0.80 -18.93 -11.81
N LEU A 320 -0.43 -18.57 -13.03
CA LEU A 320 -1.01 -17.46 -13.79
C LEU A 320 -1.58 -17.98 -15.11
N LEU A 321 -2.90 -17.94 -15.28
CA LEU A 321 -3.58 -18.57 -16.42
C LEU A 321 -3.42 -17.81 -17.75
N ASP A 322 -3.28 -16.49 -17.70
CA ASP A 322 -3.04 -15.68 -18.90
C ASP A 322 -1.74 -14.91 -18.68
N TRP A 323 -0.65 -15.51 -19.17
CA TRP A 323 0.70 -15.06 -18.88
C TRP A 323 0.97 -13.65 -19.45
N PRO A 324 1.57 -12.73 -18.68
CA PRO A 324 1.81 -11.36 -19.13
C PRO A 324 2.77 -11.32 -20.32
N ARG A 325 2.27 -10.85 -21.48
CA ARG A 325 3.05 -10.60 -22.70
C ARG A 325 2.82 -9.15 -23.16
N PRO A 326 3.53 -8.17 -22.58
CA PRO A 326 3.35 -6.76 -22.93
C PRO A 326 3.57 -6.53 -24.43
N VAL A 327 2.68 -5.75 -25.05
CA VAL A 327 2.71 -5.40 -26.48
C VAL A 327 2.87 -3.90 -26.64
N LEU A 328 3.90 -3.48 -27.37
CA LEU A 328 4.18 -2.09 -27.71
C LEU A 328 4.03 -1.89 -29.22
N ARG A 329 3.25 -0.89 -29.64
CA ARG A 329 3.01 -0.57 -31.07
C ARG A 329 2.58 -1.77 -31.93
N GLY A 330 1.94 -2.77 -31.31
CA GLY A 330 1.46 -3.97 -31.99
C GLY A 330 2.40 -5.18 -31.93
N GLU A 331 3.63 -4.99 -31.46
CA GLU A 331 4.67 -6.01 -31.33
C GLU A 331 4.85 -6.43 -29.87
N ALA A 332 4.93 -7.74 -29.63
CA ALA A 332 5.18 -8.27 -28.29
C ALA A 332 6.62 -8.00 -27.86
N VAL A 333 6.79 -7.59 -26.60
CA VAL A 333 8.09 -7.57 -25.94
C VAL A 333 8.48 -9.02 -25.67
N ALA A 334 9.28 -9.60 -26.56
CA ALA A 334 9.74 -10.98 -26.49
C ALA A 334 11.17 -11.08 -25.94
N GLY A 335 11.56 -12.26 -25.46
CA GLY A 335 12.95 -12.54 -25.05
C GLY A 335 13.44 -11.63 -23.92
N THR A 336 12.52 -11.13 -23.09
CA THR A 336 12.80 -10.19 -22.01
C THR A 336 12.48 -10.81 -20.65
N SER A 337 13.46 -10.77 -19.74
CA SER A 337 13.32 -10.99 -18.30
C SER A 337 12.64 -9.78 -17.66
N LEU A 338 11.55 -10.01 -16.94
CA LEU A 338 10.81 -9.02 -16.16
C LEU A 338 11.10 -9.27 -14.68
N VAL A 339 11.86 -8.37 -14.07
CA VAL A 339 12.37 -8.56 -12.70
C VAL A 339 11.81 -7.48 -11.79
N GLY A 340 11.19 -7.86 -10.68
CA GLY A 340 10.82 -6.96 -9.60
C GLY A 340 11.82 -7.07 -8.45
N LEU A 341 12.38 -5.95 -8.01
CA LEU A 341 13.24 -5.87 -6.84
C LEU A 341 12.63 -4.94 -5.79
N MET A 342 12.43 -5.49 -4.60
CA MET A 342 11.81 -4.79 -3.48
C MET A 342 12.50 -5.18 -2.18
N THR A 343 12.41 -4.32 -1.18
CA THR A 343 12.69 -4.71 0.21
C THR A 343 11.38 -4.94 0.93
N ILE A 344 11.20 -6.16 1.46
CA ILE A 344 10.10 -6.49 2.34
C ILE A 344 10.51 -6.36 3.80
N ARG A 345 9.55 -6.06 4.67
CA ARG A 345 9.78 -6.02 6.11
C ARG A 345 9.47 -7.38 6.74
N LYS A 346 10.19 -7.73 7.79
CA LYS A 346 9.95 -8.93 8.61
C LYS A 346 9.93 -8.50 10.07
N SER A 347 8.89 -8.90 10.80
CA SER A 347 8.82 -8.62 12.23
C SER A 347 9.87 -9.47 12.93
N THR A 348 10.81 -8.85 13.64
CA THR A 348 11.75 -9.57 14.49
C THR A 348 11.33 -9.45 15.94
N GLY A 349 11.81 -10.36 16.77
CA GLY A 349 11.56 -10.31 18.22
C GLY A 349 11.96 -8.98 18.87
N ARG A 350 11.70 -8.87 20.17
CA ARG A 350 12.03 -7.66 20.96
C ARG A 350 13.55 -7.50 21.12
N LYS A 351 14.07 -6.29 20.92
CA LYS A 351 15.41 -5.89 21.42
C LYS A 351 15.25 -4.73 22.42
N GLY A 352 15.47 -5.02 23.69
CA GLY A 352 15.37 -4.02 24.78
C GLY A 352 13.94 -3.61 25.16
N ARG A 353 13.78 -2.58 26.00
CA ARG A 353 12.52 -2.29 26.70
C ARG A 353 11.41 -1.65 25.84
N ARG A 354 11.68 -1.07 24.67
CA ARG A 354 10.70 -0.22 23.95
C ARG A 354 10.63 -0.34 22.41
N ARG A 355 11.31 -1.30 21.76
CA ARG A 355 11.23 -1.46 20.30
C ARG A 355 11.10 -2.93 19.89
N TYR A 356 10.14 -3.20 19.01
CA TYR A 356 10.21 -4.37 18.14
C TYR A 356 11.15 -4.03 17.01
N ASP A 357 12.11 -4.89 16.75
CA ASP A 357 12.98 -4.70 15.59
C ASP A 357 12.19 -5.12 14.33
N THR A 358 12.46 -4.43 13.23
CA THR A 358 11.99 -4.79 11.91
C THR A 358 13.22 -5.17 11.12
N ALA A 359 13.32 -6.41 10.69
CA ALA A 359 14.35 -6.81 9.74
C ALA A 359 13.88 -6.46 8.33
N TYR A 360 14.84 -6.05 7.51
CA TYR A 360 14.58 -5.75 6.11
C TYR A 360 15.20 -6.81 5.24
N LEU A 361 14.43 -7.31 4.27
CA LEU A 361 14.83 -8.39 3.38
C LEU A 361 14.59 -8.00 1.92
N PRO A 362 15.66 -7.82 1.13
CA PRO A 362 15.55 -7.71 -0.32
C PRO A 362 14.97 -8.99 -0.92
N VAL A 363 14.02 -8.85 -1.83
CA VAL A 363 13.40 -9.95 -2.58
C VAL A 363 13.38 -9.58 -4.06
N MET A 364 13.78 -10.55 -4.87
CA MET A 364 13.78 -10.49 -6.31
C MET A 364 12.77 -11.49 -6.87
N VAL A 365 11.82 -11.02 -7.66
CA VAL A 365 10.87 -11.84 -8.41
C VAL A 365 11.24 -11.77 -9.88
N TRP A 366 11.53 -12.91 -10.49
CA TRP A 366 11.86 -13.04 -11.90
C TRP A 366 10.72 -13.72 -12.65
N MET A 367 10.40 -13.17 -13.81
CA MET A 367 9.46 -13.71 -14.78
C MET A 367 10.07 -13.57 -16.17
N SER A 368 9.73 -14.45 -17.11
CA SER A 368 10.13 -14.30 -18.52
C SER A 368 8.93 -14.01 -19.41
N THR A 369 9.14 -13.29 -20.51
CA THR A 369 8.16 -13.17 -21.61
C THR A 369 8.12 -14.40 -22.52
N THR A 370 9.06 -15.35 -22.38
CA THR A 370 9.18 -16.53 -23.24
C THR A 370 8.59 -17.80 -22.62
N ASP A 371 8.69 -17.96 -21.30
CA ASP A 371 8.13 -19.07 -20.56
C ASP A 371 7.05 -18.60 -19.57
N SER A 372 6.48 -19.54 -18.81
CA SER A 372 5.43 -19.25 -17.83
C SER A 372 5.87 -19.63 -16.42
N ARG A 373 7.06 -19.19 -16.01
CA ARG A 373 7.63 -19.50 -14.70
C ARG A 373 7.86 -18.23 -13.88
N ILE A 374 7.43 -18.29 -12.62
CA ILE A 374 7.76 -17.30 -11.61
C ILE A 374 8.84 -17.90 -10.73
N ARG A 375 9.96 -17.20 -10.61
CA ARG A 375 11.03 -17.56 -9.69
C ARG A 375 11.29 -16.44 -8.71
N VAL A 376 11.68 -16.81 -7.50
CA VAL A 376 11.97 -15.85 -6.43
C VAL A 376 13.35 -16.17 -5.86
N HIS A 377 14.12 -15.12 -5.57
CA HIS A 377 15.37 -15.22 -4.83
C HIS A 377 15.48 -14.09 -3.83
N TYR A 378 16.13 -14.36 -2.71
CA TYR A 378 16.47 -13.38 -1.68
C TYR A 378 17.85 -13.69 -1.10
N PRO A 379 18.54 -12.74 -0.44
CA PRO A 379 19.81 -13.01 0.23
C PRO A 379 19.68 -14.12 1.28
N GLY A 380 20.56 -15.12 1.23
CA GLY A 380 20.53 -16.28 2.11
C GLY A 380 19.64 -17.45 1.63
N ALA A 381 18.93 -17.31 0.50
CA ALA A 381 18.30 -18.46 -0.15
C ALA A 381 19.37 -19.40 -0.74
N SER A 382 19.13 -20.72 -0.71
CA SER A 382 20.02 -21.73 -1.29
C SER A 382 20.03 -21.71 -2.82
N GLY A 383 19.03 -21.09 -3.44
CA GLY A 383 18.90 -20.95 -4.89
C GLY A 383 17.58 -20.30 -5.27
N TRP A 384 17.28 -20.30 -6.56
CA TRP A 384 15.99 -19.85 -7.09
C TRP A 384 14.88 -20.82 -6.70
N ALA A 385 13.84 -20.28 -6.06
CA ALA A 385 12.67 -21.04 -5.62
C ALA A 385 11.45 -20.73 -6.50
N THR A 386 10.51 -21.66 -6.58
CA THR A 386 9.15 -21.35 -7.07
C THR A 386 8.48 -20.34 -6.14
N TYR A 387 7.41 -19.70 -6.62
CA TYR A 387 6.70 -18.70 -5.81
C TYR A 387 6.15 -19.28 -4.48
N ARG A 388 5.60 -20.50 -4.52
CA ARG A 388 5.13 -21.23 -3.33
C ARG A 388 6.28 -21.51 -2.35
N GLU A 389 7.37 -22.09 -2.85
CA GLU A 389 8.53 -22.45 -2.03
C GLU A 389 9.14 -21.21 -1.38
N ALA A 390 9.24 -20.10 -2.10
CA ALA A 390 9.74 -18.86 -1.53
C ALA A 390 8.83 -18.36 -0.39
N ALA A 391 7.51 -18.40 -0.55
CA ALA A 391 6.57 -17.99 0.50
C ALA A 391 6.76 -18.81 1.79
N THR A 392 6.93 -20.14 1.68
CA THR A 392 7.08 -21.03 2.84
C THR A 392 8.49 -20.95 3.44
N GLN A 393 9.54 -20.88 2.61
CA GLN A 393 10.92 -20.71 3.07
C GLN A 393 11.12 -19.37 3.79
N LEU A 394 10.51 -18.28 3.31
CA LEU A 394 10.60 -16.96 3.95
C LEU A 394 9.99 -16.96 5.36
N ALA A 395 8.87 -17.67 5.54
CA ALA A 395 8.22 -17.84 6.84
C ALA A 395 9.08 -18.62 7.84
N ALA A 396 9.91 -19.55 7.34
CA ALA A 396 10.83 -20.37 8.15
C ALA A 396 12.24 -19.78 8.29
N ALA A 397 12.63 -18.84 7.42
CA ALA A 397 13.99 -18.29 7.38
C ALA A 397 14.39 -17.60 8.68
N ALA A 398 15.68 -17.56 8.96
CA ALA A 398 16.22 -16.80 10.09
C ALA A 398 15.85 -15.31 9.99
N GLU A 399 15.80 -14.66 11.15
CA GLU A 399 15.59 -13.22 11.28
C GLU A 399 16.94 -12.50 11.05
N THR A 400 17.29 -12.27 9.78
CA THR A 400 18.47 -11.47 9.41
C THR A 400 18.02 -10.12 8.88
N ASP A 401 18.49 -9.03 9.50
CA ASP A 401 18.32 -7.69 8.93
C ASP A 401 19.41 -7.41 7.90
N TRP A 402 19.03 -7.41 6.63
CA TRP A 402 19.97 -7.19 5.54
C TRP A 402 20.32 -5.71 5.32
N TYR A 403 19.63 -4.79 6.00
CA TYR A 403 20.07 -3.39 6.02
C TYR A 403 21.42 -3.20 6.73
N ASP A 404 21.74 -4.08 7.69
CA ASP A 404 23.02 -4.04 8.41
C ASP A 404 24.18 -4.66 7.60
N ASN A 405 23.90 -5.25 6.43
CA ASN A 405 24.89 -5.90 5.57
C ASN A 405 24.82 -5.46 4.10
N PRO A 406 24.92 -4.14 3.80
CA PRO A 406 24.74 -3.63 2.44
C PRO A 406 25.74 -4.20 1.43
N ALA A 407 26.98 -4.46 1.84
CA ALA A 407 28.00 -5.06 0.97
C ALA A 407 27.60 -6.47 0.49
N ALA A 408 27.08 -7.31 1.39
CA ALA A 408 26.61 -8.65 1.05
C ALA A 408 25.39 -8.59 0.12
N VAL A 409 24.47 -7.65 0.37
CA VAL A 409 23.30 -7.44 -0.51
C VAL A 409 23.74 -6.98 -1.91
N HIS A 410 24.71 -6.06 -2.01
CA HIS A 410 25.24 -5.64 -3.31
C HIS A 410 25.96 -6.76 -4.04
N HIS A 411 26.70 -7.61 -3.33
CA HIS A 411 27.32 -8.79 -3.94
C HIS A 411 26.25 -9.74 -4.49
N TRP A 412 25.24 -10.08 -3.67
CA TRP A 412 24.10 -10.90 -4.09
C TRP A 412 23.39 -10.31 -5.32
N LEU A 413 23.06 -9.01 -5.30
CA LEU A 413 22.36 -8.37 -6.41
C LEU A 413 23.17 -8.46 -7.71
N GLN A 414 24.46 -8.12 -7.65
CA GLN A 414 25.33 -8.17 -8.82
C GLN A 414 25.51 -9.61 -9.32
N GLU A 415 25.71 -10.56 -8.41
CA GLU A 415 25.86 -11.98 -8.74
C GLU A 415 24.61 -12.50 -9.45
N ARG A 416 23.41 -12.32 -8.87
CA ARG A 416 22.15 -12.78 -9.47
C ARG A 416 21.87 -12.11 -10.83
N LEU A 417 22.14 -10.81 -10.97
CA LEU A 417 21.95 -10.13 -12.24
C LEU A 417 22.94 -10.64 -13.30
N LEU A 418 24.23 -10.69 -13.00
CA LEU A 418 25.27 -11.03 -13.98
C LEU A 418 25.32 -12.51 -14.33
N GLN A 419 25.10 -13.40 -13.37
CA GLN A 419 25.27 -14.85 -13.56
C GLN A 419 23.98 -15.55 -13.97
N ASP A 420 22.82 -15.08 -13.49
CA ASP A 420 21.57 -15.83 -13.67
C ASP A 420 20.59 -15.15 -14.63
N ILE A 421 20.52 -13.82 -14.63
CA ILE A 421 19.44 -13.09 -15.32
C ILE A 421 19.87 -12.51 -16.67
N LEU A 422 20.97 -11.76 -16.70
CA LEU A 422 21.46 -11.12 -17.92
C LEU A 422 21.90 -12.11 -19.02
N PRO A 423 22.38 -13.32 -18.71
CA PRO A 423 22.64 -14.35 -19.72
C PRO A 423 21.38 -14.84 -20.46
N GLU A 424 20.19 -14.74 -19.86
CA GLU A 424 18.91 -15.09 -20.49
C GLU A 424 18.47 -14.06 -21.55
N GLY A 425 19.18 -12.93 -21.65
CA GLY A 425 18.97 -11.90 -22.65
C GLY A 425 18.51 -10.57 -22.05
N ARG A 426 17.59 -9.91 -22.75
CA ARG A 426 17.15 -8.55 -22.41
C ARG A 426 16.50 -8.55 -21.03
N THR A 427 16.83 -7.59 -20.18
CA THR A 427 16.28 -7.53 -18.81
C THR A 427 15.69 -6.16 -18.51
N LEU A 428 14.46 -6.16 -18.00
CA LEU A 428 13.81 -5.01 -17.36
C LEU A 428 13.77 -5.25 -15.85
N LEU A 429 14.56 -4.49 -15.10
CA LEU A 429 14.55 -4.46 -13.65
C LEU A 429 13.68 -3.30 -13.16
N LEU A 430 12.56 -3.65 -12.55
CA LEU A 430 11.64 -2.76 -11.86
C LEU A 430 12.05 -2.69 -10.39
N VAL A 431 12.39 -1.50 -9.91
CA VAL A 431 12.87 -1.30 -8.53
C VAL A 431 11.88 -0.46 -7.76
N ASP A 432 11.43 -0.93 -6.59
CA ASP A 432 10.72 -0.07 -5.64
C ASP A 432 11.71 0.97 -5.08
N GLY A 433 11.61 2.21 -5.55
CA GLY A 433 12.55 3.28 -5.22
C GLY A 433 12.45 3.76 -3.78
N TYR A 434 11.31 3.56 -3.11
CA TYR A 434 11.10 4.01 -1.73
C TYR A 434 11.66 2.99 -0.73
N ARG A 435 11.34 1.70 -0.90
CA ARG A 435 11.74 0.62 0.01
C ARG A 435 13.19 0.17 -0.17
N THR A 436 13.78 0.41 -1.35
CA THR A 436 15.13 -0.10 -1.71
C THR A 436 16.26 0.89 -1.41
N ARG A 437 15.97 2.20 -1.31
CA ARG A 437 16.99 3.27 -1.22
C ARG A 437 17.89 3.26 0.01
N ASN A 438 17.56 2.49 1.04
CA ASN A 438 18.34 2.47 2.28
C ASN A 438 19.65 1.69 2.11
N TRP A 439 19.60 0.51 1.49
CA TRP A 439 20.80 -0.28 1.21
C TRP A 439 21.34 -0.02 -0.19
N TRP A 440 20.50 0.31 -1.18
CA TRP A 440 20.96 0.75 -2.50
C TRP A 440 20.86 2.27 -2.62
N GLY A 441 21.89 2.97 -2.12
CA GLY A 441 21.86 4.43 -1.96
C GLY A 441 21.55 5.20 -3.24
N TRP A 442 21.94 4.65 -4.41
CA TRP A 442 21.66 5.23 -5.72
C TRP A 442 20.16 5.36 -6.04
N MET A 443 19.28 4.59 -5.39
CA MET A 443 17.82 4.71 -5.56
C MET A 443 17.21 5.90 -4.80
N ALA A 444 17.98 6.63 -4.00
CA ALA A 444 17.50 7.81 -3.27
C ALA A 444 17.31 9.03 -4.19
N ASN A 445 16.29 9.86 -3.89
CA ASN A 445 15.96 11.05 -4.70
C ASN A 445 17.14 12.03 -4.86
N THR A 446 18.03 12.10 -3.87
CA THR A 446 19.20 13.00 -3.87
C THR A 446 20.43 12.45 -4.58
N ALA A 447 20.43 11.16 -4.92
CA ALA A 447 21.60 10.44 -5.44
C ALA A 447 21.36 9.81 -6.82
N VAL A 448 20.11 9.62 -7.19
CA VAL A 448 19.73 8.98 -8.44
C VAL A 448 20.21 9.78 -9.65
N THR A 449 20.80 9.08 -10.60
CA THR A 449 21.33 9.64 -11.86
C THR A 449 20.89 8.76 -13.01
N VAL A 450 20.66 9.36 -14.18
CA VAL A 450 20.29 8.63 -15.40
C VAL A 450 21.56 8.14 -16.09
N ASP A 451 21.50 6.96 -16.70
CA ASP A 451 22.55 6.30 -17.50
C ASP A 451 23.84 5.94 -16.73
N ASP A 452 23.89 6.22 -15.42
CA ASP A 452 25.00 5.91 -14.50
C ASP A 452 24.65 4.77 -13.53
N LEU A 453 24.84 3.50 -13.90
CA LEU A 453 24.63 2.38 -12.97
C LEU A 453 25.58 2.51 -11.77
N LYS A 454 25.06 2.75 -10.57
CA LYS A 454 25.87 2.87 -9.35
C LYS A 454 25.44 1.85 -8.32
N PHE A 455 26.40 1.34 -7.55
CA PHE A 455 26.20 0.52 -6.37
C PHE A 455 26.76 1.23 -5.14
N GLY A 456 26.60 0.64 -3.95
CA GLY A 456 26.93 1.26 -2.68
C GLY A 456 25.73 1.80 -1.93
N ASP A 457 25.94 2.08 -0.65
CA ASP A 457 24.92 2.54 0.28
C ASP A 457 24.83 4.08 0.33
N ARG A 458 24.03 4.62 1.25
CA ARG A 458 23.85 6.08 1.41
C ARG A 458 25.09 6.81 1.90
N LYS A 459 26.03 6.13 2.56
CA LYS A 459 27.27 6.72 3.09
C LYS A 459 28.35 6.75 2.03
N GLN A 460 28.42 5.74 1.18
CA GLN A 460 29.44 5.61 0.16
C GLN A 460 28.89 4.98 -1.12
N LEU A 461 28.57 5.85 -2.09
CA LEU A 461 28.30 5.44 -3.46
C LEU A 461 29.59 5.14 -4.20
N TRP A 462 29.60 4.05 -4.95
CA TRP A 462 30.71 3.66 -5.80
C TRP A 462 30.67 4.44 -7.12
N ALA A 463 31.78 4.41 -7.86
CA ALA A 463 31.83 4.98 -9.21
C ALA A 463 30.83 4.27 -10.14
N PRO A 464 30.31 4.96 -11.18
CA PRO A 464 29.46 4.33 -12.18
C PRO A 464 30.12 3.09 -12.79
N VAL A 465 29.32 2.06 -13.04
CA VAL A 465 29.73 0.83 -13.68
C VAL A 465 29.66 1.01 -15.20
N HIS A 466 30.81 0.89 -15.86
CA HIS A 466 30.95 0.88 -17.31
C HIS A 466 31.49 -0.49 -17.75
N ASP A 467 30.65 -1.52 -17.68
CA ASP A 467 31.01 -2.88 -18.08
C ASP A 467 29.97 -3.40 -19.10
N PRO A 468 30.40 -3.86 -20.30
CA PRO A 468 29.52 -4.37 -21.35
C PRO A 468 28.56 -5.48 -20.91
N ARG A 469 28.90 -6.24 -19.85
CA ARG A 469 28.01 -7.28 -19.31
C ARG A 469 26.65 -6.73 -18.85
N TRP A 470 26.55 -5.42 -18.62
CA TRP A 470 25.33 -4.75 -18.20
C TRP A 470 24.51 -4.17 -19.37
N GLU A 471 24.94 -4.30 -20.63
CA GLU A 471 24.24 -3.74 -21.81
C GLU A 471 22.81 -4.29 -21.96
N ASN A 472 22.56 -5.49 -21.44
CA ASN A 472 21.24 -6.10 -21.46
C ASN A 472 20.29 -5.56 -20.38
N LEU A 473 20.75 -4.72 -19.45
CA LEU A 473 19.97 -4.23 -18.33
C LEU A 473 19.26 -2.90 -18.64
N ARG A 474 17.95 -2.85 -18.37
CA ARG A 474 17.17 -1.62 -18.25
C ARG A 474 16.63 -1.52 -16.85
N ILE A 475 16.69 -0.33 -16.26
CA ILE A 475 16.21 -0.10 -14.90
C ILE A 475 15.10 0.94 -14.93
N VAL A 476 13.95 0.57 -14.39
CA VAL A 476 12.87 1.51 -14.13
C VAL A 476 12.66 1.57 -12.62
N ARG A 477 12.93 2.74 -12.06
CA ARG A 477 12.62 3.05 -10.67
C ARG A 477 11.15 3.43 -10.57
N ILE A 478 10.45 2.76 -9.65
CA ILE A 478 9.03 2.91 -9.40
C ILE A 478 8.84 3.61 -8.06
N LEU A 479 8.09 4.72 -8.07
CA LEU A 479 7.52 5.29 -6.86
C LEU A 479 6.02 4.99 -6.88
N SER A 480 5.55 4.29 -5.84
CA SER A 480 4.14 4.00 -5.69
C SER A 480 3.36 5.26 -5.32
N GLY A 481 2.08 5.30 -5.66
CA GLY A 481 1.20 6.38 -5.24
C GLY A 481 0.83 6.35 -3.76
N ASP A 482 1.34 5.37 -3.01
CA ASP A 482 1.24 5.30 -1.56
C ASP A 482 2.39 6.03 -0.87
N SER A 483 3.42 6.40 -1.64
CA SER A 483 4.48 7.27 -1.18
C SER A 483 3.96 8.70 -1.03
N ALA A 484 4.27 9.34 0.10
CA ALA A 484 4.12 10.79 0.27
C ALA A 484 4.99 11.60 -0.71
N GLU A 485 5.88 10.94 -1.48
CA GLU A 485 6.77 11.54 -2.46
C GLU A 485 6.15 11.62 -3.87
N THR A 486 4.99 10.98 -4.10
CA THR A 486 4.29 11.09 -5.38
C THR A 486 3.32 12.27 -5.35
N ALA A 487 3.40 13.15 -6.34
CA ALA A 487 2.55 14.33 -6.41
C ALA A 487 1.06 13.99 -6.45
N GLN A 488 0.25 14.83 -5.79
CA GLN A 488 -1.19 14.89 -6.08
C GLN A 488 -1.41 15.42 -7.49
N TRP A 489 -2.54 15.05 -8.11
CA TRP A 489 -2.77 15.32 -9.51
C TRP A 489 -4.25 15.48 -9.84
N PHE A 490 -4.51 16.21 -10.92
CA PHE A 490 -5.76 16.20 -11.64
C PHE A 490 -5.45 16.24 -13.14
N GLY A 491 -6.37 15.77 -13.97
CA GLY A 491 -6.25 15.94 -15.42
C GLY A 491 -6.96 17.18 -15.90
N THR A 492 -6.41 17.80 -16.93
CA THR A 492 -7.06 18.90 -17.65
C THR A 492 -6.78 18.82 -19.15
N ASP A 493 -7.71 19.32 -19.95
CA ASP A 493 -7.53 19.60 -21.38
C ASP A 493 -7.46 21.12 -21.68
N GLY A 494 -7.33 21.96 -20.64
CA GLY A 494 -7.36 23.42 -20.69
C GLY A 494 -8.74 24.03 -20.46
N GLU A 495 -9.82 23.27 -20.69
CA GLU A 495 -11.19 23.73 -20.47
C GLU A 495 -11.89 22.98 -19.32
N ARG A 496 -11.57 21.70 -19.18
CA ARG A 496 -12.23 20.78 -18.24
C ARG A 496 -11.22 20.14 -17.32
N VAL A 497 -11.71 19.74 -16.16
CA VAL A 497 -10.96 19.01 -15.14
C VAL A 497 -11.54 17.60 -15.01
N GLY A 498 -10.68 16.60 -14.85
CA GLY A 498 -11.10 15.21 -14.74
C GLY A 498 -10.05 14.25 -14.22
N VAL A 499 -10.37 12.96 -14.28
CA VAL A 499 -9.52 11.86 -13.81
C VAL A 499 -9.11 10.98 -15.00
N PRO A 500 -8.15 11.41 -15.82
CA PRO A 500 -7.68 10.61 -16.93
C PRO A 500 -6.92 9.37 -16.43
N HIS A 501 -6.95 8.31 -17.22
CA HIS A 501 -6.13 7.10 -17.01
C HIS A 501 -5.16 6.94 -18.18
N GLY A 502 -4.05 6.24 -17.95
CA GLY A 502 -3.02 5.96 -18.95
C GLY A 502 -1.62 6.33 -18.49
N LEU A 503 -0.70 6.39 -19.45
CA LEU A 503 0.68 6.84 -19.24
C LEU A 503 0.83 8.28 -19.72
N PHE A 504 1.51 9.12 -18.94
CA PHE A 504 1.77 10.52 -19.22
C PHE A 504 3.27 10.79 -19.13
N ARG A 505 3.79 11.66 -19.98
CA ARG A 505 5.21 12.01 -19.99
C ARG A 505 5.40 13.28 -19.15
N LEU A 506 6.14 13.16 -18.04
CA LEU A 506 6.49 14.31 -17.20
C LEU A 506 7.81 14.94 -17.68
N SER A 507 8.78 14.12 -18.07
CA SER A 507 10.08 14.58 -18.60
C SER A 507 10.60 13.59 -19.68
N GLY A 508 11.83 13.77 -20.14
CA GLY A 508 12.46 12.83 -21.08
C GLY A 508 12.61 11.40 -20.55
N ARG A 509 12.73 11.23 -19.22
CA ARG A 509 12.96 9.93 -18.55
C ARG A 509 11.91 9.59 -17.49
N THR A 510 11.05 10.52 -17.12
CA THR A 510 10.04 10.36 -16.07
C THR A 510 8.64 10.30 -16.65
N PHE A 511 7.87 9.31 -16.22
CA PHE A 511 6.52 9.05 -16.67
C PHE A 511 5.58 8.85 -15.49
N LEU A 512 4.33 9.24 -15.67
CA LEU A 512 3.27 9.12 -14.68
C LEU A 512 2.23 8.14 -15.18
N SER A 513 1.85 7.18 -14.35
CA SER A 513 0.95 6.09 -14.69
C SER A 513 -0.29 6.18 -13.82
N ALA A 514 -1.40 6.62 -14.42
CA ALA A 514 -2.69 6.74 -13.76
C ALA A 514 -3.56 5.52 -14.08
N GLN A 515 -4.13 4.91 -13.03
CA GLN A 515 -4.99 3.73 -13.17
C GLN A 515 -6.38 4.10 -13.71
N GLU A 516 -7.05 3.11 -14.30
CA GLU A 516 -8.48 3.22 -14.54
C GLU A 516 -9.23 3.19 -13.20
N ILE A 517 -10.24 4.06 -13.05
CA ILE A 517 -11.11 4.05 -11.87
C ILE A 517 -11.84 2.70 -11.80
N PRO A 518 -11.81 1.99 -10.65
CA PRO A 518 -12.57 0.77 -10.47
C PRO A 518 -14.08 0.97 -10.71
N GLY A 519 -14.73 -0.05 -11.29
CA GLY A 519 -16.16 0.03 -11.62
C GLY A 519 -17.07 0.26 -10.41
N SER A 520 -16.70 -0.29 -9.25
CA SER A 520 -17.37 -0.06 -7.95
C SER A 520 -17.31 1.41 -7.53
N THR A 521 -16.16 2.07 -7.73
CA THR A 521 -15.92 3.46 -7.34
C THR A 521 -16.58 4.47 -8.29
N LYS A 522 -16.73 4.13 -9.58
CA LYS A 522 -17.43 4.98 -10.58
C LYS A 522 -18.87 5.33 -10.17
N LYS A 523 -19.52 4.52 -9.32
CA LYS A 523 -20.90 4.77 -8.85
C LYS A 523 -21.01 5.91 -7.85
N PHE A 524 -19.94 6.22 -7.11
CA PHE A 524 -19.97 7.18 -6.00
C PHE A 524 -19.07 8.40 -6.22
N LEU A 525 -18.11 8.31 -7.15
CA LEU A 525 -17.26 9.43 -7.56
C LEU A 525 -17.80 10.14 -8.78
N ARG A 526 -18.14 11.42 -8.62
CA ARG A 526 -18.36 12.36 -9.72
C ARG A 526 -17.23 13.39 -9.69
N PRO A 527 -16.49 13.62 -10.80
CA PRO A 527 -15.39 14.59 -10.83
C PRO A 527 -15.80 16.01 -10.41
N SER A 528 -17.07 16.36 -10.61
CA SER A 528 -17.68 17.64 -10.25
C SER A 528 -18.14 17.75 -8.80
N ASP A 529 -18.15 16.67 -8.03
CA ASP A 529 -18.57 16.73 -6.62
C ASP A 529 -17.46 17.43 -5.83
N SER A 530 -17.77 18.62 -5.29
CA SER A 530 -16.91 19.32 -4.34
C SER A 530 -17.12 18.80 -2.92
N LYS A 531 -16.03 18.72 -2.16
CA LYS A 531 -16.09 18.47 -0.72
C LYS A 531 -16.74 19.59 0.07
N LEU A 532 -16.73 20.82 -0.45
CA LEU A 532 -17.42 21.96 0.16
C LEU A 532 -18.93 21.79 0.11
N ASP A 533 -19.47 21.15 -0.93
CA ASP A 533 -20.91 20.91 -1.06
C ASP A 533 -21.34 19.57 -0.44
N LYS A 534 -20.43 18.59 -0.39
CA LYS A 534 -20.71 17.20 0.00
C LYS A 534 -19.66 16.67 1.00
N PRO A 535 -19.57 17.28 2.20
CA PRO A 535 -18.60 16.96 3.26
C PRO A 535 -18.55 15.47 3.63
N GLY A 536 -19.73 14.82 3.70
CA GLY A 536 -19.88 13.42 4.09
C GLY A 536 -19.46 12.41 3.02
N LYS A 537 -19.18 12.84 1.78
CA LYS A 537 -18.69 11.94 0.72
C LYS A 537 -17.17 11.80 0.81
N GLN A 538 -16.64 10.63 0.52
CA GLN A 538 -15.19 10.44 0.40
C GLN A 538 -14.68 11.04 -0.92
N GLY A 539 -13.59 11.80 -0.85
CA GLY A 539 -12.87 12.27 -2.02
C GLY A 539 -11.87 11.20 -2.39
N TRP A 540 -11.82 10.81 -3.65
CA TRP A 540 -10.90 9.75 -4.08
C TRP A 540 -10.38 10.04 -5.47
N LEU A 541 -9.07 9.93 -5.59
CA LEU A 541 -8.35 9.92 -6.86
C LEU A 541 -7.61 8.59 -6.99
N PRO A 542 -7.52 8.03 -8.20
CA PRO A 542 -6.59 6.95 -8.46
C PRO A 542 -5.19 7.38 -8.07
N ARG A 543 -4.50 6.51 -7.36
CA ARG A 543 -3.12 6.75 -6.97
C ARG A 543 -2.22 6.70 -8.20
N LEU A 544 -1.38 7.72 -8.34
CA LEU A 544 -0.44 7.86 -9.45
C LEU A 544 0.80 7.01 -9.18
N MET A 545 1.35 6.34 -10.19
CA MET A 545 2.65 5.70 -10.07
C MET A 545 3.65 6.46 -10.93
N GLU A 546 4.75 6.91 -10.35
CA GLU A 546 5.86 7.48 -11.11
C GLU A 546 6.82 6.37 -11.54
N ALA A 547 7.21 6.40 -12.81
CA ALA A 547 8.18 5.51 -13.43
C ALA A 547 9.33 6.34 -14.02
N VAL A 548 10.52 6.22 -13.43
CA VAL A 548 11.73 6.88 -13.90
C VAL A 548 12.63 5.84 -14.56
N VAL A 549 12.90 6.01 -15.85
CA VAL A 549 13.80 5.12 -16.60
C VAL A 549 15.24 5.56 -16.35
N LEU A 550 15.93 4.82 -15.48
CA LEU A 550 17.29 5.14 -15.03
C LEU A 550 18.35 4.61 -15.97
N LEU A 551 18.20 3.37 -16.45
CA LEU A 551 19.09 2.77 -17.45
C LEU A 551 18.30 2.36 -18.67
N ASN A 552 18.84 2.68 -19.83
CA ASN A 552 18.27 2.38 -21.12
C ASN A 552 19.41 2.10 -22.12
N ALA A 553 19.18 1.25 -23.12
CA ALA A 553 20.19 1.09 -24.16
C ALA A 553 20.29 2.36 -25.03
N PRO A 554 21.46 2.66 -25.62
CA PRO A 554 21.61 3.79 -26.54
C PRO A 554 20.59 3.72 -27.69
N GLY A 555 19.86 4.83 -27.92
CA GLY A 555 18.86 4.92 -28.99
C GLY A 555 17.50 4.25 -28.72
N GLU A 556 17.34 3.50 -27.61
CA GLU A 556 16.01 3.03 -27.20
C GLU A 556 15.14 4.19 -26.71
N ASP A 557 13.83 4.17 -27.00
CA ASP A 557 12.89 5.15 -26.45
C ASP A 557 12.54 4.77 -25.00
N PRO A 558 12.93 5.56 -23.98
CA PRO A 558 12.63 5.24 -22.58
C PRO A 558 11.12 5.06 -22.31
N ALA A 559 10.25 5.69 -23.11
CA ALA A 559 8.81 5.50 -22.95
C ALA A 559 8.36 4.05 -23.16
N GLN A 560 9.14 3.22 -23.87
CA GLN A 560 8.86 1.80 -24.03
C GLN A 560 8.88 1.08 -22.68
N TRP A 561 9.91 1.29 -21.86
CA TRP A 561 10.07 0.62 -20.57
C TRP A 561 9.07 1.12 -19.53
N ALA A 562 8.78 2.42 -19.52
CA ALA A 562 7.70 2.97 -18.71
C ALA A 562 6.32 2.41 -19.13
N ALA A 563 6.09 2.21 -20.43
CA ALA A 563 4.86 1.59 -20.92
C ALA A 563 4.75 0.11 -20.56
N VAL A 564 5.85 -0.66 -20.59
CA VAL A 564 5.85 -2.05 -20.08
C VAL A 564 5.48 -2.07 -18.60
N ALA A 565 6.10 -1.22 -17.77
CA ALA A 565 5.75 -1.12 -16.35
C ALA A 565 4.26 -0.74 -16.15
N HIS A 566 3.72 0.16 -16.97
CA HIS A 566 2.29 0.51 -16.95
C HIS A 566 1.38 -0.68 -17.32
N HIS A 567 1.66 -1.38 -18.43
CA HIS A 567 0.84 -2.52 -18.87
C HIS A 567 0.88 -3.67 -17.85
N LEU A 568 2.02 -3.92 -17.22
CA LEU A 568 2.14 -4.95 -16.17
C LEU A 568 1.25 -4.68 -14.95
N ARG A 569 0.68 -3.47 -14.78
CA ARG A 569 -0.32 -3.21 -13.73
C ARG A 569 -1.70 -3.77 -14.06
N ILE A 570 -2.02 -3.98 -15.33
CA ILE A 570 -3.32 -4.49 -15.78
C ILE A 570 -3.26 -5.95 -16.28
N MET A 571 -2.10 -6.60 -16.11
CA MET A 571 -1.83 -7.97 -16.56
C MET A 571 -1.73 -8.95 -15.38
N ALA A 572 -2.68 -8.88 -14.45
CA ALA A 572 -2.76 -9.78 -13.29
C ALA A 572 -3.98 -10.71 -13.41
N SER A 573 -3.77 -12.00 -13.68
CA SER A 573 -4.89 -12.93 -13.92
C SER A 573 -5.79 -13.15 -12.69
N HIS A 574 -5.23 -13.02 -11.49
CA HIS A 574 -5.93 -13.16 -10.22
C HIS A 574 -6.68 -11.89 -9.78
N HIS A 575 -6.51 -10.75 -10.46
CA HIS A 575 -7.09 -9.47 -10.06
C HIS A 575 -7.79 -8.77 -11.23
N ARG A 576 -9.03 -8.30 -11.03
CA ARG A 576 -9.81 -7.65 -12.09
C ARG A 576 -9.41 -6.19 -12.32
N GLU A 577 -8.97 -5.51 -11.27
CA GLU A 577 -8.63 -4.09 -11.30
C GLU A 577 -7.13 -3.89 -11.46
N ALA A 578 -6.72 -2.69 -11.87
CA ALA A 578 -5.31 -2.37 -12.05
C ALA A 578 -4.54 -2.45 -10.72
N LEU A 579 -3.40 -3.13 -10.73
CA LEU A 579 -2.48 -3.23 -9.61
C LEU A 579 -1.81 -1.89 -9.32
N MET A 580 -1.56 -1.64 -8.04
CA MET A 580 -0.80 -0.47 -7.58
C MET A 580 0.63 -0.43 -8.12
N LEU A 581 1.26 -1.60 -8.15
CA LEU A 581 2.61 -1.81 -8.67
C LEU A 581 2.57 -2.70 -9.92
N PRO A 582 3.57 -2.62 -10.81
CA PRO A 582 3.73 -3.59 -11.88
C PRO A 582 3.80 -5.02 -11.34
N LEU A 583 3.27 -6.00 -12.07
CA LEU A 583 3.08 -7.37 -11.60
C LEU A 583 4.28 -7.99 -10.84
N PRO A 584 5.55 -7.94 -11.31
CA PRO A 584 6.66 -8.52 -10.55
C PRO A 584 6.86 -7.89 -9.15
N LEU A 585 6.70 -6.58 -9.03
CA LEU A 585 6.76 -5.87 -7.74
C LEU A 585 5.54 -6.14 -6.87
N HIS A 586 4.35 -6.26 -7.49
CA HIS A 586 3.14 -6.68 -6.77
C HIS A 586 3.29 -8.07 -6.16
N LEU A 587 3.82 -9.02 -6.93
CA LEU A 587 4.13 -10.37 -6.46
C LEU A 587 5.16 -10.33 -5.31
N ALA A 588 6.21 -9.53 -5.42
CA ALA A 588 7.17 -9.35 -4.32
C ALA A 588 6.48 -8.81 -3.05
N THR A 589 5.57 -7.83 -3.19
CA THR A 589 4.80 -7.27 -2.06
C THR A 589 3.94 -8.34 -1.40
N CYS A 590 3.28 -9.19 -2.18
CA CYS A 590 2.40 -10.22 -1.61
C CYS A 590 3.13 -11.31 -0.81
N LEU A 591 4.47 -11.41 -0.91
CA LEU A 591 5.26 -12.29 -0.05
C LEU A 591 5.34 -11.75 1.40
N GLU A 592 5.09 -10.45 1.64
CA GLU A 592 5.02 -9.86 2.98
C GLU A 592 3.98 -10.53 3.88
N GLU A 593 2.92 -11.06 3.27
CA GLU A 593 1.86 -11.80 3.96
C GLU A 593 2.38 -12.97 4.81
N TYR A 594 3.56 -13.51 4.47
CA TYR A 594 4.17 -14.67 5.12
C TYR A 594 5.25 -14.32 6.15
N VAL A 595 5.64 -13.04 6.25
CA VAL A 595 6.74 -12.58 7.12
C VAL A 595 6.35 -11.46 8.09
N LEU A 596 5.14 -10.91 7.97
CA LEU A 596 4.58 -9.86 8.85
C LEU A 596 3.29 -10.33 9.54
N PRO A 597 3.37 -11.08 10.65
CA PRO A 597 2.17 -11.58 11.34
C PRO A 597 1.41 -10.48 12.10
N LEU A 598 2.06 -9.37 12.46
CA LEU A 598 1.43 -8.27 13.19
C LEU A 598 1.50 -6.99 12.35
N PRO A 599 0.37 -6.35 12.00
CA PRO A 599 0.39 -5.04 11.35
C PRO A 599 1.07 -4.00 12.24
N GLU A 600 1.71 -2.99 11.64
CA GLU A 600 2.28 -1.86 12.39
C GLU A 600 1.15 -1.13 13.14
N GLU A 601 1.48 -0.53 14.29
CA GLU A 601 0.63 0.54 14.81
C GLU A 601 0.75 1.69 13.80
N ASP A 602 -0.38 2.17 13.28
CA ASP A 602 -0.39 3.40 12.49
C ASP A 602 0.28 4.48 13.37
N GLN A 603 1.46 4.93 12.94
CA GLN A 603 2.11 6.09 13.55
C GLN A 603 1.36 7.31 13.04
N ASP A 604 0.24 7.60 13.68
CA ASP A 604 -0.48 8.88 13.53
C ASP A 604 0.31 10.03 14.17
#